data_AF-A0A6N0BWL8-F1
#
_entry.id   AF-A0A6N0BWL8-F1
#
_cell.length_a   1.000
_cell.length_b   1.000
_cell.length_c   1.000
_cell.angle_alpha   90.00
_cell.angle_beta   90.00
_cell.angle_gamma   90.00
#
_symmetry.space_group_name_H-M   'P 1'
#
loop_
_entity.id
_entity.type
_entity.pdbx_description
1 polymer ?
#
loop_
_entity_poly.entity_id
_entity_poly.type
_entity_poly.pdbx_seq_one_letter_code
_entity_poly.pdbx_strand_id
1 'polypeptide(L)'
;MIVLDTNIVLDLLVFDDPATPPLKEALDSRQLQWIATPAMREELVRVLAYPHIAARLAYYQLGVDAVLAAFDRQVQIVETAPRVSCVCKDPDDQKFIDLAVAHRALLLSKDHAVLRLKRRLLPLGVSTAPALAAATH
;
A
#
# COMPACT_ATOMS: atom_id res chain seq x y z
N MET A 1 -8.90 -1.96 8.92
CA MET A 1 -7.58 -2.35 8.39
C MET A 1 -7.44 -1.83 6.97
N ILE A 2 -6.22 -1.51 6.56
CA ILE A 2 -5.90 -1.01 5.22
C ILE A 2 -4.66 -1.74 4.68
N VAL A 3 -4.69 -2.06 3.39
CA VAL A 3 -3.57 -2.56 2.59
C VAL A 3 -3.21 -1.49 1.58
N LEU A 4 -1.92 -1.17 1.46
CA LEU A 4 -1.40 -0.21 0.50
C LEU A 4 -0.59 -0.95 -0.56
N ASP A 5 -0.82 -0.65 -1.84
CA ASP A 5 0.11 -1.05 -2.90
C ASP A 5 1.46 -0.31 -2.76
N THR A 6 2.49 -0.79 -3.44
CA THR A 6 3.83 -0.19 -3.34
C THR A 6 3.87 1.27 -3.85
N ASN A 7 3.05 1.65 -4.83
CA ASN A 7 3.00 3.02 -5.32
C ASN A 7 2.46 4.00 -4.27
N ILE A 8 1.37 3.64 -3.59
CA ILE A 8 0.81 4.42 -2.48
C ILE A 8 1.80 4.53 -1.32
N VAL A 9 2.60 3.48 -1.07
CA VAL A 9 3.68 3.54 -0.07
C VAL A 9 4.76 4.54 -0.45
N LEU A 10 5.20 4.55 -1.72
CA LEU A 10 6.17 5.52 -2.21
C LEU A 10 5.61 6.95 -2.18
N ASP A 11 4.34 7.13 -2.55
CA ASP A 11 3.66 8.42 -2.46
C ASP A 11 3.66 8.96 -1.02
N LEU A 12 3.34 8.09 -0.06
CA LEU A 12 3.22 8.42 1.35
C LEU A 12 4.57 8.69 2.03
N LEU A 13 5.62 7.95 1.66
CA LEU A 13 6.90 7.95 2.38
C LEU A 13 8.06 8.61 1.64
N VAL A 14 7.95 8.81 0.32
CA VAL A 14 9.04 9.30 -0.54
C VAL A 14 8.66 10.55 -1.31
N PHE A 15 7.49 10.59 -1.95
CA PHE A 15 7.18 11.61 -2.95
C PHE A 15 6.45 12.85 -2.42
N ASP A 16 6.01 12.84 -1.15
CA ASP A 16 5.18 13.90 -0.57
C ASP A 16 3.95 14.21 -1.44
N ASP A 17 3.28 13.14 -1.90
CA ASP A 17 2.14 13.26 -2.82
C ASP A 17 0.96 13.98 -2.13
N PRO A 18 0.34 14.99 -2.78
CA PRO A 18 -0.71 15.82 -2.17
C PRO A 18 -2.01 15.06 -1.87
N ALA A 19 -2.20 13.84 -2.37
CA ALA A 19 -3.34 12.98 -2.05
C ALA A 19 -3.13 12.13 -0.78
N THR A 20 -1.93 12.14 -0.20
CA THR A 20 -1.59 11.36 1.00
C THR A 20 -1.91 11.98 2.36
N PRO A 21 -2.15 13.30 2.53
CA PRO A 21 -2.43 13.87 3.86
C PRO A 21 -3.58 13.19 4.62
N PRO A 22 -4.76 12.88 4.00
CA PRO A 22 -5.82 12.16 4.70
C PRO A 22 -5.39 10.76 5.16
N LEU A 23 -4.62 10.05 4.34
CA LEU A 23 -4.09 8.73 4.69
C LEU A 23 -3.11 8.83 5.87
N LYS A 24 -2.17 9.77 5.80
CA LYS A 24 -1.18 9.99 6.85
C LYS A 24 -1.85 10.29 8.19
N GLU A 25 -2.82 11.20 8.21
CA GLU A 25 -3.58 11.55 9.41
C GLU A 25 -4.33 10.35 10.00
N ALA A 26 -4.98 9.54 9.14
CA ALA A 26 -5.70 8.35 9.59
C ALA A 26 -4.77 7.26 10.16
N LEU A 27 -3.54 7.14 9.67
CA LEU A 27 -2.53 6.23 10.20
C LEU A 27 -1.94 6.76 11.52
N ASP A 28 -1.55 8.04 11.56
CA ASP A 28 -0.96 8.68 12.73
C ASP A 28 -1.93 8.69 13.93
N SER A 29 -3.22 8.93 13.66
CA SER A 29 -4.30 8.88 14.67
C SER A 29 -4.77 7.46 15.00
N ARG A 30 -4.20 6.43 14.37
CA ARG A 30 -4.59 5.00 14.52
C ARG A 30 -6.06 4.70 14.20
N GLN A 31 -6.74 5.59 13.47
CA GLN A 31 -8.08 5.32 12.92
C GLN A 31 -8.04 4.19 11.87
N LEU A 32 -6.92 4.11 11.14
CA LEU A 32 -6.62 3.01 10.24
C LEU A 32 -5.39 2.25 10.73
N GLN A 33 -5.48 0.93 10.66
CA GLN A 33 -4.38 0.01 10.91
C GLN A 33 -3.88 -0.52 9.58
N TRP A 34 -2.69 -0.07 9.18
CA TRP A 34 -2.00 -0.56 7.99
C TRP A 34 -1.41 -1.93 8.25
N ILE A 35 -1.77 -2.90 7.43
CA ILE A 35 -1.23 -4.27 7.44
C ILE A 35 -0.43 -4.56 6.16
N ALA A 36 0.64 -5.35 6.29
CA ALA A 36 1.42 -5.85 5.17
C ALA A 36 2.00 -7.24 5.49
N THR A 37 2.49 -7.94 4.47
CA THR A 37 3.24 -9.20 4.64
C THR A 37 4.76 -8.96 4.56
N PRO A 38 5.60 -9.92 5.02
CA PRO A 38 7.05 -9.84 4.81
C PRO A 38 7.43 -9.64 3.34
N ALA A 39 6.75 -10.33 2.42
CA ALA A 39 7.03 -10.24 0.98
C ALA A 39 6.74 -8.84 0.40
N MET A 40 5.76 -8.12 0.94
CA MET A 40 5.48 -6.73 0.55
C MET A 40 6.58 -5.78 1.05
N ARG A 41 7.10 -6.00 2.26
CA ARG A 41 8.25 -5.24 2.78
C ARG A 41 9.51 -5.49 1.95
N GLU A 42 9.78 -6.74 1.59
CA GLU A 42 10.91 -7.10 0.72
C GLU A 42 10.78 -6.50 -0.69
N GLU A 43 9.56 -6.42 -1.22
CA GLU A 43 9.30 -5.71 -2.47
C GLU A 43 9.65 -4.23 -2.36
N LEU A 44 9.24 -3.56 -1.29
CA LEU A 44 9.62 -2.17 -1.06
C LEU A 44 11.14 -1.99 -1.04
N VAL A 45 11.89 -2.88 -0.38
CA VAL A 45 13.37 -2.85 -0.39
C VAL A 45 13.92 -2.92 -1.82
N ARG A 46 13.41 -3.84 -2.65
CA ARG A 46 13.86 -3.96 -4.05
C ARG A 46 13.52 -2.72 -4.87
N VAL A 47 12.32 -2.17 -4.69
CA VAL A 47 11.82 -1.01 -5.43
C VAL A 47 12.60 0.26 -5.07
N LEU A 48 12.98 0.44 -3.80
CA LEU A 48 13.83 1.56 -3.37
C LEU A 48 15.23 1.54 -4.02
N ALA A 49 15.69 0.37 -4.47
CA ALA A 49 16.96 0.22 -5.19
C ALA A 49 16.84 0.53 -6.70
N TYR A 50 15.64 0.72 -7.25
CA TYR A 50 15.49 1.03 -8.67
C TYR A 50 16.07 2.41 -9.01
N PRO A 51 16.82 2.58 -10.12
CA PRO A 51 17.56 3.82 -10.39
C PRO A 51 16.72 5.10 -10.34
N HIS A 52 15.49 5.05 -10.87
CA HIS A 52 14.58 6.20 -10.87
C HIS A 52 14.02 6.53 -9.47
N ILE A 53 13.86 5.53 -8.59
CA ILE A 53 13.45 5.74 -7.20
C ILE A 53 14.63 6.22 -6.37
N ALA A 54 15.81 5.63 -6.53
CA ALA A 54 17.04 6.07 -5.89
C ALA A 54 17.37 7.53 -6.21
N ALA A 55 17.14 7.96 -7.46
CA ALA A 55 17.28 9.37 -7.85
C ALA A 55 16.30 10.29 -7.10
N ARG A 56 15.06 9.84 -6.83
CA ARG A 56 14.09 10.58 -6.03
C ARG A 56 14.49 10.63 -4.56
N LEU A 57 14.93 9.52 -3.98
CA LEU A 57 15.46 9.51 -2.61
C LEU A 57 16.60 10.51 -2.44
N ALA A 58 17.55 10.57 -3.39
CA ALA A 58 18.63 11.54 -3.38
C ALA A 58 18.12 12.99 -3.49
N TYR A 59 17.15 13.25 -4.36
CA TYR A 59 16.52 14.56 -4.53
C TYR A 59 15.86 15.05 -3.23
N TYR A 60 15.12 14.18 -2.55
CA TYR A 60 14.47 14.48 -1.27
C TYR A 60 15.39 14.32 -0.05
N GLN A 61 16.67 13.99 -0.25
CA GLN A 61 17.65 13.73 0.82
C GLN A 61 17.18 12.66 1.82
N LEU A 62 16.47 11.64 1.34
CA LEU A 62 15.96 10.51 2.13
C LEU A 62 16.88 9.29 2.01
N GLY A 63 17.23 8.69 3.15
CA GLY A 63 17.93 7.40 3.19
C GLY A 63 16.96 6.22 3.07
N VAL A 64 17.38 5.15 2.40
CA VAL A 64 16.60 3.90 2.29
C VAL A 64 16.20 3.38 3.66
N ASP A 65 17.12 3.34 4.62
CA ASP A 65 16.86 2.89 5.99
C ASP A 65 15.83 3.76 6.71
N ALA A 66 15.79 5.07 6.43
CA ALA A 66 14.81 5.98 7.02
C ALA A 66 13.40 5.72 6.48
N VAL A 67 13.28 5.43 5.18
CA VAL A 67 12.00 5.05 4.55
C VAL A 67 11.51 3.71 5.10
N LEU A 68 12.38 2.71 5.19
CA LEU A 68 12.04 1.40 5.75
C LEU A 68 11.66 1.50 7.23
N ALA A 69 12.37 2.30 8.02
CA ALA A 69 12.00 2.56 9.41
C ALA A 69 10.65 3.29 9.52
N ALA A 70 10.32 4.20 8.58
CA ALA A 70 9.02 4.85 8.56
C ALA A 70 7.88 3.87 8.23
N PHE A 71 8.11 2.97 7.27
CA PHE A 71 7.21 1.86 6.96
C PHE A 71 7.00 0.98 8.21
N ASP A 72 8.08 0.50 8.83
CA ASP A 72 8.05 -0.41 9.97
C ASP A 72 7.36 0.18 11.21
N ARG A 73 7.39 1.51 11.40
CA ARG A 73 6.69 2.18 12.52
C ARG A 73 5.17 2.22 12.35
N GLN A 74 4.68 2.26 11.11
CA GLN A 74 3.26 2.43 10.80
C GLN A 74 2.56 1.10 10.56
N VAL A 75 3.26 0.16 9.94
CA VAL A 75 2.68 -1.11 9.50
C VAL A 75 2.67 -2.14 10.61
N GLN A 76 1.63 -2.97 10.62
CA GLN A 76 1.67 -4.27 11.28
C GLN A 76 1.98 -5.35 10.25
N ILE A 77 3.12 -6.01 10.41
CA ILE A 77 3.44 -7.21 9.62
C ILE A 77 2.56 -8.37 10.10
N VAL A 78 1.85 -9.00 9.17
CA VAL A 78 1.02 -10.18 9.39
C VAL A 78 1.48 -11.34 8.50
N GLU A 79 0.95 -12.53 8.76
CA GLU A 79 1.26 -13.73 7.97
C GLU A 79 0.85 -13.56 6.50
N THR A 80 1.54 -14.26 5.61
CA THR A 80 1.20 -14.30 4.20
C THR A 80 -0.21 -14.85 4.01
N ALA A 81 -1.06 -14.08 3.35
CA ALA A 81 -2.44 -14.47 3.08
C ALA A 81 -2.53 -15.60 2.05
N PRO A 82 -3.50 -16.52 2.18
CA PRO A 82 -3.75 -17.53 1.18
C PRO A 82 -4.25 -16.91 -0.12
N ARG A 83 -3.90 -17.52 -1.25
CA ARG A 83 -4.31 -17.04 -2.57
C ARG A 83 -5.82 -17.10 -2.74
N VAL A 84 -6.42 -16.01 -3.24
CA VAL A 84 -7.87 -15.94 -3.47
C VAL A 84 -8.27 -16.21 -4.93
N SER A 85 -9.54 -16.54 -5.16
CA SER A 85 -10.09 -16.78 -6.50
C SER A 85 -10.18 -15.51 -7.36
N CYS A 86 -10.13 -14.33 -6.73
CA CYS A 86 -10.08 -13.05 -7.42
C CYS A 86 -8.66 -12.79 -7.93
N VAL A 87 -8.35 -13.34 -9.11
CA VAL A 87 -7.03 -13.22 -9.73
C VAL A 87 -6.86 -11.88 -10.45
N CYS A 88 -5.76 -11.19 -10.14
CA CYS A 88 -5.23 -10.05 -10.87
C CYS A 88 -4.54 -10.49 -12.15
N LYS A 89 -4.60 -9.65 -13.19
CA LYS A 89 -3.85 -9.89 -14.43
C LYS A 89 -2.34 -9.70 -14.24
N ASP A 90 -1.96 -8.89 -13.25
CA ASP A 90 -0.58 -8.71 -12.85
C ASP A 90 -0.29 -9.64 -11.65
N PRO A 91 0.56 -10.66 -11.81
CA PRO A 91 0.83 -11.61 -10.74
C PRO A 91 1.58 -10.98 -9.56
N ASP A 92 2.36 -9.91 -9.77
CA ASP A 92 3.09 -9.24 -8.69
C ASP A 92 2.12 -8.53 -7.75
N ASP A 93 1.01 -8.00 -8.29
CA ASP A 93 -0.02 -7.33 -7.51
C ASP A 93 -0.96 -8.28 -6.74
N GLN A 94 -0.90 -9.59 -7.00
CA GLN A 94 -1.83 -10.54 -6.39
C GLN A 94 -1.75 -10.53 -4.86
N LYS A 95 -0.55 -10.36 -4.30
CA LYS A 95 -0.33 -10.40 -2.84
C LYS A 95 -1.13 -9.34 -2.08
N PHE A 96 -1.35 -8.17 -2.69
CA PHE A 96 -2.15 -7.09 -2.09
C PHE A 96 -3.63 -7.47 -2.04
N ILE A 97 -4.11 -8.12 -3.08
CA ILE A 97 -5.49 -8.60 -3.18
C ILE A 97 -5.75 -9.75 -2.21
N ASP A 98 -4.83 -10.71 -2.16
CA ASP A 98 -4.92 -11.84 -1.23
C ASP A 98 -5.01 -11.35 0.22
N LEU A 99 -4.12 -10.43 0.59
CA LEU A 99 -4.10 -9.85 1.94
C LEU A 99 -5.37 -9.04 2.23
N ALA A 100 -5.79 -8.18 1.29
CA ALA A 100 -6.98 -7.37 1.48
C ALA A 100 -8.23 -8.23 1.68
N VAL A 101 -8.39 -9.30 0.91
CA VAL A 101 -9.53 -10.21 1.01
C VAL A 101 -9.49 -11.01 2.32
N ALA A 102 -8.33 -11.53 2.71
CA ALA A 102 -8.18 -12.29 3.96
C ALA A 102 -8.61 -11.48 5.20
N HIS A 103 -8.37 -10.16 5.18
CA HIS A 103 -8.69 -9.26 6.28
C HIS A 103 -9.93 -8.37 6.05
N ARG A 104 -10.61 -8.50 4.91
CA ARG A 104 -11.68 -7.57 4.47
C ARG A 104 -11.27 -6.10 4.63
N ALA A 105 -10.03 -5.81 4.23
CA ALA A 105 -9.42 -4.50 4.40
C ALA A 105 -9.73 -3.60 3.19
N LEU A 106 -9.68 -2.28 3.41
CA LEU A 106 -9.57 -1.31 2.32
C LEU A 106 -8.25 -1.55 1.59
N LEU A 107 -8.27 -1.59 0.26
CA LEU A 107 -7.06 -1.64 -0.57
C LEU A 107 -6.91 -0.34 -1.35
N LEU A 108 -5.84 0.40 -1.07
CA LEU A 108 -5.45 1.57 -1.87
C LEU A 108 -4.43 1.16 -2.91
N SER A 109 -4.68 1.52 -4.17
CA SER A 109 -3.77 1.24 -5.27
C SER A 109 -3.93 2.22 -6.43
N LYS A 110 -2.81 2.65 -7.03
CA LYS A 110 -2.81 3.43 -8.28
C LYS A 110 -2.72 2.54 -9.52
N ASP A 111 -2.53 1.23 -9.37
CA ASP A 111 -2.42 0.31 -10.50
C ASP A 111 -3.79 0.01 -11.13
N HIS A 112 -3.89 0.16 -12.45
CA HIS A 112 -5.11 -0.07 -13.20
C HIS A 112 -5.56 -1.54 -13.18
N ALA A 113 -4.65 -2.51 -13.13
CA ALA A 113 -4.94 -3.93 -12.97
C ALA A 113 -5.70 -4.21 -11.68
N VAL A 114 -5.23 -3.65 -10.57
CA VAL A 114 -5.88 -3.76 -9.25
C VAL A 114 -7.22 -3.02 -9.25
N LEU A 115 -7.25 -1.76 -9.71
CA LEU A 115 -8.47 -0.95 -9.69
C LEU A 115 -9.60 -1.53 -10.55
N ARG A 116 -9.28 -2.24 -11.64
CA ARG A 116 -10.28 -2.97 -12.46
C ARG A 116 -10.97 -4.10 -11.71
N LEU A 117 -10.41 -4.59 -10.61
CA LEU A 117 -11.02 -5.64 -9.78
C LEU A 117 -12.06 -5.11 -8.79
N LYS A 118 -12.25 -3.78 -8.67
CA LYS A 118 -13.15 -3.15 -7.68
C LYS A 118 -14.50 -3.85 -7.53
N ARG A 119 -15.19 -4.14 -8.64
CA ARG A 119 -16.51 -4.80 -8.63
C ARG A 119 -16.45 -6.27 -8.17
N ARG A 120 -15.35 -6.97 -8.44
CA ARG A 120 -15.12 -8.36 -8.03
C ARG A 120 -14.67 -8.47 -6.56
N LEU A 121 -14.02 -7.43 -6.04
CA LEU A 121 -13.52 -7.35 -4.67
C LEU A 121 -14.60 -6.91 -3.67
N LEU A 122 -15.54 -6.07 -4.10
CA LEU A 122 -16.64 -5.60 -3.27
C LEU A 122 -17.46 -6.75 -2.62
N PRO A 123 -17.92 -7.81 -3.33
CA PRO A 123 -18.63 -8.92 -2.70
C PRO A 123 -17.75 -9.77 -1.77
N LEU A 124 -16.41 -9.62 -1.83
CA LEU A 124 -15.46 -10.25 -0.92
C LEU A 124 -15.15 -9.39 0.32
N GLY A 125 -15.85 -8.25 0.48
CA GLY A 125 -15.66 -7.34 1.60
C GLY A 125 -14.47 -6.39 1.45
N VAL A 126 -13.95 -6.22 0.23
CA VAL A 126 -12.82 -5.34 -0.06
C VAL A 126 -13.28 -4.17 -0.91
N SER A 127 -13.18 -2.97 -0.34
CA SER A 127 -13.30 -1.72 -1.10
C SER A 127 -11.93 -1.35 -1.68
N THR A 128 -11.92 -0.85 -2.92
CA THR A 128 -10.69 -0.36 -3.56
C THR A 128 -10.82 1.07 -4.08
N ALA A 129 -9.76 1.85 -3.93
CA ALA A 129 -9.68 3.25 -4.35
C ALA A 129 -8.23 3.68 -4.65
N PRO A 130 -8.02 4.73 -5.47
CA PRO A 130 -6.67 5.25 -5.75
C PRO A 130 -6.08 6.14 -4.65
N ALA A 131 -6.91 6.60 -3.71
CA ALA A 131 -6.51 7.40 -2.56
C ALA A 131 -7.58 7.30 -1.47
N LEU A 132 -7.22 7.66 -0.23
CA LEU A 132 -8.20 7.83 0.84
C LEU A 132 -8.95 9.14 0.62
N ALA A 133 -10.28 9.11 0.62
CA ALA A 133 -11.08 10.33 0.54
C ALA A 133 -10.82 11.19 1.80
N ALA A 134 -10.72 12.51 1.63
CA ALA A 134 -10.72 13.42 2.76
C ALA A 134 -12.03 13.25 3.55
N ALA A 135 -11.94 13.24 4.88
CA ALA A 135 -13.13 13.28 5.70
C ALA A 135 -13.89 14.58 5.40
N THR A 136 -15.11 14.47 4.88
CA THR A 136 -16.02 15.60 4.80
C THR A 136 -16.47 15.90 6.22
N HIS A 137 -15.98 17.00 6.80
CA HIS A 137 -16.50 17.55 8.05
C HIS A 137 -17.92 18.10 7.87
#